data_AF-X1UWJ6-F1
#
_entry.id   AF-X1UWJ6-F1
#
_cell.length_a   1.000
_cell.length_b   1.000
_cell.length_c   1.000
_cell.angle_alpha   90.00
_cell.angle_beta   90.00
_cell.angle_gamma   90.00
#
_symmetry.space_group_name_H-M   'P 1'
#
loop_
_entity.id
_entity.type
_entity.pdbx_description
1 polymer ?
#
loop_
_entity_poly.entity_id
_entity_poly.type
_entity_poly.pdbx_seq_one_letter_code
_entity_poly.pdbx_strand_id
1 'polypeptide(L)' 'MGFPNLIKMDLIVKVKEIKGSCPVYKTDDKFTIQDGYKLVSDIPVCMHSLASILPYYNALRKMSPAELGIAGKEEK' A
#
# COMPACT_ATOMS: atom_id res chain seq x y z
N MET A 1 4.68 28.92 -15.93
CA MET A 1 3.82 28.74 -14.75
C MET A 1 4.15 27.36 -14.18
N GLY A 2 5.11 27.28 -13.27
CA GLY A 2 5.56 26.01 -12.71
C GLY A 2 4.58 25.54 -11.64
N PHE A 3 4.04 24.33 -11.78
CA PHE A 3 3.28 23.69 -10.71
C PHE A 3 4.24 23.45 -9.53
N PRO A 4 4.02 24.09 -8.37
CA PRO A 4 4.91 23.98 -7.24
C PRO A 4 4.84 22.55 -6.72
N ASN A 5 5.99 21.86 -6.73
CA ASN A 5 6.34 20.75 -5.84
C ASN A 5 5.17 19.84 -5.45
N LEU A 6 4.69 19.03 -6.41
CA LEU A 6 3.99 17.79 -6.08
C LEU A 6 5.01 16.94 -5.33
N ILE A 7 4.94 16.93 -4.00
CA ILE A 7 5.56 15.87 -3.21
C ILE A 7 4.94 14.59 -3.77
N LYS A 8 5.70 13.88 -4.61
CA LYS A 8 5.35 12.56 -5.12
C LYS A 8 5.40 11.62 -3.93
N MET A 9 4.33 11.62 -3.15
CA MET A 9 4.19 10.72 -2.01
C MET A 9 3.86 9.36 -2.60
N ASP A 10 4.89 8.60 -2.93
CA ASP A 10 4.74 7.21 -3.34
C ASP A 10 4.24 6.41 -2.13
N LEU A 11 3.33 5.47 -2.37
CA LEU A 11 2.88 4.54 -1.34
C LEU A 11 3.67 3.25 -1.44
N ILE A 12 4.53 2.99 -0.46
CA ILE A 12 5.26 1.72 -0.34
C ILE A 12 4.41 0.76 0.49
N VAL A 13 4.07 -0.39 -0.09
CA VAL A 13 3.36 -1.47 0.60
C VAL A 13 4.34 -2.58 0.91
N LYS A 14 4.41 -3.00 2.17
CA LYS A 14 5.24 -4.10 2.65
C LYS A 14 4.36 -5.20 3.24
N VAL A 15 4.62 -6.45 2.86
CA VAL A 15 4.00 -7.62 3.49
C VAL A 15 4.62 -7.81 4.87
N LYS A 16 3.89 -7.45 5.93
CA LYS A 16 4.33 -7.63 7.32
C LYS A 16 4.20 -9.07 7.78
N GLU A 17 3.12 -9.73 7.40
CA GLU A 17 2.79 -11.11 7.77
C GLU A 17 1.75 -11.69 6.79
N ILE A 18 1.64 -13.02 6.78
CA ILE A 18 0.62 -13.74 6.00
C ILE A 18 -0.24 -14.53 6.99
N LYS A 19 -1.43 -14.01 7.31
CA LYS A 19 -2.44 -14.73 8.10
C LYS A 19 -3.18 -15.69 7.17
N GLY A 20 -2.98 -17.00 7.34
CA GLY A 20 -3.53 -18.04 6.46
C GLY A 20 -2.49 -18.56 5.45
N SER A 21 -2.82 -18.55 4.16
CA SER A 21 -1.90 -18.98 3.09
C SER A 21 -2.04 -18.08 1.86
N CYS A 22 -0.91 -17.59 1.34
CA CYS A 22 -0.83 -16.86 0.09
C CYS A 22 0.33 -17.45 -0.74
N PRO A 23 0.07 -18.04 -1.92
CA PRO A 23 1.13 -18.63 -2.74
C PRO A 23 1.95 -17.58 -3.51
N VAL A 24 1.54 -16.31 -3.47
CA VAL A 24 2.14 -15.22 -4.25
C VAL A 24 3.19 -14.47 -3.44
N TYR A 25 2.87 -14.12 -2.19
CA TYR A 25 3.72 -13.30 -1.34
C TYR A 25 4.58 -14.11 -0.38
N LYS A 26 5.67 -13.48 0.03
CA LYS A 26 6.50 -13.83 1.17
C LYS A 26 6.54 -12.65 2.14
N THR A 27 6.85 -12.89 3.40
CA THR A 27 7.11 -11.80 4.34
C THR A 27 8.27 -10.93 3.82
N ASP A 28 8.20 -9.63 4.08
CA ASP A 28 9.16 -8.62 3.60
C ASP A 28 9.10 -8.25 2.11
N ASP A 29 8.25 -8.92 1.33
CA ASP A 29 7.91 -8.50 -0.03
C ASP A 29 7.38 -7.06 -0.07
N LYS A 30 7.74 -6.33 -1.14
CA LYS A 30 7.41 -4.92 -1.31
C LYS A 30 6.97 -4.62 -2.74
N PHE A 31 6.03 -3.70 -2.86
CA PHE A 31 5.66 -3.05 -4.12
C PHE A 31 5.30 -1.59 -3.85
N THR A 32 5.29 -0.77 -4.90
CA THR A 32 5.07 0.68 -4.78
C THR A 32 3.94 1.13 -5.68
N ILE A 33 3.11 2.06 -5.19
CA ILE A 33 2.16 2.81 -6.02
C ILE A 33 2.71 4.24 -6.18
N GLN A 34 3.29 4.51 -7.33
CA GLN A 34 3.87 5.81 -7.67
C GLN A 34 2.84 6.76 -8.24
N ASP A 35 3.01 8.06 -7.97
CA ASP A 35 2.16 9.15 -8.45
C ASP A 35 0.65 9.01 -8.12
N GLY A 36 0.26 8.00 -7.35
CA GLY A 36 -1.14 7.66 -7.05
C GLY A 36 -1.88 6.94 -8.18
N TYR A 37 -1.19 6.27 -9.10
CA TYR A 37 -1.86 5.43 -10.11
C TYR A 37 -0.94 4.41 -10.81
N LYS A 38 0.38 4.45 -10.61
CA LYS A 38 1.32 3.52 -11.25
C LYS A 38 1.73 2.43 -10.28
N LEU A 39 1.33 1.19 -10.54
CA LEU A 39 1.81 0.02 -9.80
C LEU A 39 3.21 -0.36 -10.32
N VAL A 40 4.22 -0.33 -9.45
CA VAL A 40 5.60 -0.70 -9.74
C VAL A 40 6.02 -1.80 -8.78
N SER A 41 6.45 -2.94 -9.33
CA SER A 41 6.76 -4.14 -8.55
C SER A 41 7.77 -5.03 -9.29
N ASP A 42 8.77 -5.53 -8.56
CA ASP A 42 9.70 -6.58 -9.03
C ASP A 42 9.18 -8.00 -8.71
N ILE A 43 8.11 -8.08 -7.92
CA ILE A 43 7.45 -9.33 -7.54
C ILE A 43 6.04 -9.42 -8.15
N PRO A 44 5.48 -10.63 -8.28
CA PRO A 44 4.05 -10.79 -8.53
C PRO A 44 3.21 -10.14 -7.42
N VAL A 45 2.14 -9.43 -7.81
CA VAL A 45 1.22 -8.79 -6.85
C VAL A 45 -0.03 -9.67 -6.69
N CYS A 46 -0.33 -10.05 -5.46
CA CYS A 46 -1.53 -10.85 -5.17
C CYS A 46 -2.79 -10.00 -5.36
N MET A 47 -3.64 -10.39 -6.30
CA MET A 47 -4.89 -9.68 -6.59
C MET A 47 -5.82 -9.54 -5.36
N HIS A 48 -5.85 -10.55 -4.48
CA HIS A 48 -6.65 -10.48 -3.25
C HIS A 48 -6.19 -9.36 -2.32
N SER A 49 -4.88 -9.24 -2.10
CA SER A 49 -4.32 -8.18 -1.27
C SER A 49 -4.45 -6.81 -1.95
N LEU A 50 -4.20 -6.73 -3.25
CA LEU A 50 -4.35 -5.50 -4.01
C LEU A 50 -5.80 -4.99 -3.94
N ALA A 51 -6.79 -5.88 -4.11
CA ALA A 51 -8.21 -5.53 -4.02
C ALA A 51 -8.58 -4.89 -2.67
N SER A 52 -7.98 -5.32 -1.56
CA SER A 52 -8.19 -4.71 -0.25
C SER A 52 -7.54 -3.32 -0.09
N ILE A 53 -6.50 -3.02 -0.86
CA ILE A 53 -5.75 -1.76 -0.80
C ILE A 53 -6.34 -0.71 -1.76
N LEU A 54 -6.92 -1.13 -2.89
CA LEU A 54 -7.45 -0.25 -3.94
C LEU A 54 -8.43 0.84 -3.47
N PRO A 55 -9.31 0.62 -2.47
CA PRO A 55 -10.20 1.68 -2.00
C PRO A 55 -9.47 2.81 -1.24
N TYR A 56 -8.28 2.52 -0.69
CA TYR A 56 -7.62 3.38 0.29
C TYR A 56 -6.28 3.95 -0.15
N TYR A 57 -5.62 3.36 -1.17
CA TYR A 57 -4.22 3.70 -1.49
C TYR A 57 -3.99 5.20 -1.73
N ASN A 58 -4.94 5.91 -2.36
CA ASN A 58 -4.79 7.35 -2.59
C ASN A 58 -4.94 8.17 -1.29
N ALA A 59 -5.77 7.73 -0.37
CA ALA A 59 -5.92 8.35 0.94
C ALA A 59 -4.71 8.07 1.83
N LEU A 60 -4.18 6.84 1.80
CA LEU A 60 -2.98 6.40 2.54
C LEU A 60 -1.70 7.15 2.15
N ARG A 61 -1.68 7.84 1.00
CA ARG A 61 -0.59 8.74 0.61
C ARG A 61 -0.57 10.05 1.39
N LYS A 62 -1.69 10.42 2.02
CA LYS A 62 -1.90 11.72 2.68
C LYS A 62 -2.27 11.60 4.15
N MET A 63 -2.77 10.44 4.57
CA MET A 63 -3.32 10.20 5.91
C MET A 63 -2.84 8.84 6.41
N SER A 64 -2.60 8.74 7.71
CA SER A 64 -2.30 7.46 8.35
C SER A 64 -3.54 6.53 8.35
N PRO A 65 -3.35 5.20 8.46
CA PRO A 65 -4.46 4.26 8.63
C PRO A 65 -5.35 4.58 9.84
N ALA A 66 -4.79 5.17 10.90
CA ALA A 66 -5.51 5.56 12.11
C ALA A 66 -6.47 6.74 11.84
N GLU A 67 -6.00 7.78 11.15
CA GLU A 67 -6.84 8.92 10.73
C GLU A 67 -7.96 8.50 9.78
N LEU A 68 -7.74 7.45 8.99
CA LEU A 68 -8.75 6.86 8.10
C LEU A 68 -9.73 5.92 8.81
N GLY A 69 -9.52 5.61 10.09
CA GLY A 69 -10.37 4.66 10.83
C GLY A 69 -10.26 3.21 10.36
N ILE A 70 -9.22 2.87 9.60
CA ILE A 70 -8.96 1.52 9.06
C ILE A 70 -7.76 0.84 9.73
N ALA A 71 -7.15 1.49 10.72
CA ALA A 71 -6.17 0.84 11.58
C ALA A 71 -6.85 -0.32 12.33
N GLY A 72 -6.26 -1.51 12.25
CA GLY A 72 -6.66 -2.64 13.09
C GLY A 72 -6.46 -2.30 14.56
N LYS A 73 -7.08 -3.10 15.45
CA LYS A 73 -6.79 -3.02 16.89
C LYS A 73 -5.31 -3.26 17.10
N GLU A 74 -4.66 -2.44 17.92
CA GLU A 74 -3.30 -2.72 18.38
C GLU A 74 -3.28 -4.11 19.02
N GLU A 75 -2.48 -5.01 18.44
CA GLU A 75 -2.20 -6.31 19.03
C GLU A 75 -1.34 -6.04 20.28
N LYS A 76 -1.92 -6.31 21.47
CA LYS A 76 -1.25 -6.19 22.78
C LYS A 76 -0.11 -7.18 22.94
#